data_AF-A0A6J1LDM3-F1
#
_entry.id   AF-A0A6J1LDM3-F1
#
_cell.length_a   1.000
_cell.length_b   1.000
_cell.length_c   1.000
_cell.angle_alpha   90.00
_cell.angle_beta   90.00
_cell.angle_gamma   90.00
#
_symmetry.space_group_name_H-M   'P 1'
#
loop_
_entity.id
_entity.type
_entity.pdbx_description
1 polymer ?
#
loop_
_entity_poly.entity_id
_entity_poly.type
_entity_poly.pdbx_seq_one_letter_code
_entity_poly.pdbx_strand_id
1 'polypeptide(L)'
;MCVKLALMYLILSYALTNINSIKICCNPQSILYKIRGSNNLTTYNCTHTIESLNETDNANRIDLLGITESPHGYGLDKIDETVGHTELLQCAHTGYSNVSLLTEISLKVLPKSCLIIIDSNSLVSLTCKSKNDDKLQSIGIINKCCAHGYTFATEVNKCYLQEPDYNKYSSLFDKPVIFVDNSFVCPKNKVLIEYVLTAEAIAIRNESILLKEHKRSFNKSEFCIEAIEMLNKNESSQIKTTQQFIVRTCQQLKICDSIPCVRKCCVDGEIYSKGNLTTSCRKDEYDFQFHSLNNMNTSGAFSKPSVFGVLTGLECPKFRLDPESFSDEFHVISSTTGSLLITSTNKIYSNSQYCIEKIKNASSADQKLYTFLCFDGKVVSNDRIRFRMYPVGLLISCCFYVITLLVYTTIEKLRNLPGKILICLVSSLLFAYLGIALGQLLPTSNNDICFMSVMKFSGRNNGMCAFTKFSNPKQKIENIFAFIS
;
A
#
# COMPACT_ATOMS: atom_id res chain seq x y z
N MET A 1 12.42 52.74 12.79
CA MET A 1 13.55 52.37 11.90
C MET A 1 13.59 50.85 11.64
N CYS A 2 13.39 49.99 12.64
CA CYS A 2 13.39 48.52 12.47
C CYS A 2 12.29 47.96 11.54
N VAL A 3 11.08 48.54 11.53
CA VAL A 3 9.99 48.08 10.63
C VAL A 3 10.31 48.34 9.16
N LYS A 4 10.93 49.50 8.85
CA LYS A 4 11.39 49.79 7.48
C LYS A 4 12.51 48.86 7.05
N LEU A 5 13.42 48.50 7.96
CA LEU A 5 14.53 47.58 7.67
C LEU A 5 14.03 46.14 7.44
N ALA A 6 13.04 45.68 8.22
CA ALA A 6 12.40 44.38 8.04
C ALA A 6 11.56 44.31 6.75
N LEU A 7 10.82 45.39 6.43
CA LEU A 7 10.08 45.50 5.18
C LEU A 7 11.03 45.55 3.98
N MET A 8 12.15 46.28 4.08
CA MET A 8 13.17 46.29 3.04
C MET A 8 13.81 44.90 2.87
N TYR A 9 14.06 44.16 3.96
CA TYR A 9 14.59 42.80 3.90
C TYR A 9 13.59 41.84 3.25
N LEU A 10 12.30 41.94 3.57
CA LEU A 10 11.23 41.16 2.95
C LEU A 10 11.08 41.48 1.46
N ILE A 11 11.12 42.77 1.10
CA ILE A 11 11.08 43.22 -0.30
C ILE A 11 12.34 42.80 -1.05
N LEU A 12 13.52 42.85 -0.42
CA LEU A 12 14.78 42.41 -1.02
C LEU A 12 14.81 40.89 -1.17
N SER A 13 14.31 40.12 -0.20
CA SER A 13 14.16 38.66 -0.33
C SER A 13 13.14 38.29 -1.41
N TYR A 14 12.03 39.03 -1.51
CA TYR A 14 11.00 38.83 -2.53
C TYR A 14 11.50 39.24 -3.93
N ALA A 15 12.32 40.29 -4.02
CA ALA A 15 12.97 40.71 -5.26
C ALA A 15 14.08 39.72 -5.67
N LEU A 16 14.87 39.20 -4.73
CA LEU A 16 15.88 38.16 -5.03
C LEU A 16 15.25 36.84 -5.47
N THR A 17 14.07 36.46 -4.94
CA THR A 17 13.34 35.27 -5.41
C THR A 17 12.83 35.42 -6.85
N ASN A 18 12.47 36.64 -7.29
CA ASN A 18 12.00 36.93 -8.65
C ASN A 18 13.12 37.15 -9.68
N ILE A 19 14.38 37.34 -9.27
CA ILE A 19 15.50 37.52 -10.23
C ILE A 19 15.99 36.17 -10.78
N ASN A 20 15.70 35.06 -10.09
CA ASN A 20 16.17 33.71 -10.44
C ASN A 20 15.05 32.76 -10.85
N SER A 21 13.82 33.25 -10.97
CA SER A 21 12.69 32.44 -11.39
C SER A 21 12.76 32.18 -12.90
N ILE A 22 12.47 30.94 -13.27
CA ILE A 22 12.55 30.49 -14.67
C ILE A 22 11.15 30.51 -15.27
N LYS A 23 11.04 31.11 -16.46
CA LYS A 23 9.78 31.24 -17.20
C LYS A 23 9.36 29.93 -17.85
N ILE A 24 8.05 29.73 -17.97
CA ILE A 24 7.46 28.59 -18.69
C ILE A 24 7.21 29.01 -20.15
N CYS A 25 7.56 28.15 -21.12
CA CYS A 25 7.56 28.54 -22.54
C CYS A 25 6.16 28.71 -23.14
N CYS A 26 5.21 27.84 -22.77
CA CYS A 26 3.87 27.82 -23.35
C CYS A 26 2.83 27.45 -22.32
N ASN A 27 1.58 27.78 -22.64
CA ASN A 27 0.44 27.35 -21.85
C ASN A 27 0.29 25.82 -21.87
N PRO A 28 -0.13 25.19 -20.76
CA PRO A 28 -0.37 23.75 -20.72
C PRO A 28 -1.44 23.36 -21.75
N GLN A 29 -1.38 22.11 -22.23
CA GLN A 29 -2.25 21.56 -23.27
C GLN A 29 -2.12 22.21 -24.66
N SER A 30 -1.13 23.09 -24.87
CA SER A 30 -0.73 23.52 -26.22
C SER A 30 0.12 22.46 -26.91
N ILE A 31 0.30 22.60 -28.22
CA ILE A 31 1.20 21.77 -29.03
C ILE A 31 2.44 22.59 -29.35
N LEU A 32 3.61 22.10 -28.94
CA LEU A 32 4.89 22.67 -29.35
C LEU A 32 5.26 22.12 -30.74
N TYR A 33 5.63 23.01 -31.65
CA TYR A 33 6.11 22.63 -32.97
C TYR A 33 7.32 23.48 -33.37
N LYS A 34 8.15 22.92 -34.26
CA LYS A 34 9.27 23.64 -34.86
C LYS A 34 9.03 23.87 -36.35
N ILE A 35 9.34 25.08 -36.80
CA ILE A 35 9.32 25.45 -38.21
C ILE A 35 10.77 25.51 -38.70
N ARG A 36 11.05 24.82 -39.81
CA ARG A 36 12.33 24.98 -40.54
C ARG A 36 12.13 25.89 -41.73
N GLY A 37 12.67 27.10 -41.64
CA GLY A 37 12.68 28.06 -42.75
C GLY A 37 13.78 27.75 -43.77
N SER A 38 13.64 28.30 -44.98
CA SER A 38 14.58 28.12 -46.10
C SER A 38 16.04 28.53 -45.82
N ASN A 39 16.28 29.32 -44.77
CA ASN A 39 17.61 29.81 -44.36
C ASN A 39 18.27 28.99 -43.23
N ASN A 40 17.86 27.74 -42.99
CA ASN A 40 18.24 26.92 -41.81
C ASN A 40 17.88 27.53 -40.45
N LEU A 41 17.05 28.58 -40.41
CA LEU A 41 16.53 29.14 -39.17
C LEU A 41 15.45 28.22 -38.61
N THR A 42 15.60 27.81 -37.35
CA THR A 42 14.60 27.03 -36.61
C THR A 42 13.87 27.92 -35.62
N THR A 43 12.56 28.10 -35.82
CA THR A 43 11.70 28.77 -34.85
C THR A 43 10.82 27.74 -34.15
N TYR A 44 10.52 27.99 -32.88
CA TYR A 44 9.61 27.18 -32.07
C TYR A 44 8.39 28.04 -31.76
N ASN A 45 7.21 27.46 -31.87
CA ASN A 45 5.94 28.12 -31.56
C ASN A 45 5.02 27.13 -30.84
N CYS A 46 4.00 27.66 -30.16
CA CYS A 46 2.95 26.89 -29.51
C CYS A 46 1.57 27.28 -30.07
N THR A 47 0.70 26.29 -30.23
CA THR A 47 -0.68 26.49 -30.68
C THR A 47 -1.65 25.60 -29.91
N HIS A 48 -2.89 26.02 -29.74
CA HIS A 48 -3.94 25.21 -29.12
C HIS A 48 -4.72 24.37 -30.15
N THR A 49 -4.62 24.68 -31.45
CA THR A 49 -5.40 24.01 -32.52
C THR A 49 -4.52 23.66 -33.71
N ILE A 50 -4.61 22.40 -34.17
CA ILE A 50 -3.88 21.89 -35.34
C ILE A 50 -4.35 22.57 -36.64
N GLU A 51 -5.61 22.99 -36.71
CA GLU A 51 -6.20 23.64 -37.90
C GLU A 51 -5.45 24.94 -38.28
N SER A 52 -4.89 25.67 -37.30
CA SER A 52 -4.07 26.87 -37.52
C SER A 52 -2.75 26.61 -38.27
N LEU A 53 -2.29 25.36 -38.32
CA LEU A 53 -1.02 24.97 -38.96
C LEU A 53 -1.18 24.64 -40.44
N ASN A 54 -2.39 24.32 -40.91
CA ASN A 54 -2.64 23.91 -42.30
C ASN A 54 -2.82 25.10 -43.26
N GLU A 55 -3.05 26.31 -42.73
CA GLU A 55 -3.26 27.52 -43.54
C GLU A 55 -1.97 28.34 -43.79
N THR A 56 -0.85 28.00 -43.12
CA THR A 56 0.41 28.75 -43.24
C THR A 56 1.52 27.93 -43.91
N ASP A 57 1.91 28.39 -45.11
CA ASP A 57 3.13 28.11 -45.87
C ASP A 57 3.37 26.70 -46.45
N ASN A 58 3.01 26.57 -47.74
CA ASN A 58 3.51 25.54 -48.67
C ASN A 58 5.05 25.54 -48.89
N ALA A 59 5.81 26.39 -48.18
CA ALA A 59 7.27 26.51 -48.31
C ALA A 59 8.06 26.03 -47.07
N ASN A 60 7.42 25.89 -45.90
CA ASN A 60 8.10 25.61 -44.64
C ASN A 60 7.74 24.22 -44.10
N ARG A 61 8.73 23.45 -43.64
CA ARG A 61 8.49 22.13 -43.03
C ARG A 61 8.20 22.30 -41.54
N ILE A 62 6.98 21.92 -41.14
CA ILE A 62 6.52 21.90 -39.75
C ILE A 62 6.76 20.49 -39.18
N ASP A 63 7.46 20.41 -38.05
CA ASP A 63 7.62 19.18 -37.29
C ASP A 63 6.97 19.36 -35.90
N LEU A 64 5.91 18.59 -35.63
CA LEU A 64 5.20 18.56 -34.33
C LEU A 64 6.08 17.85 -33.28
N LEU A 65 6.22 18.44 -32.09
CA LEU A 65 7.07 17.88 -31.02
C LEU A 65 6.29 17.15 -29.93
N GLY A 66 5.08 17.64 -29.59
CA GLY A 66 4.21 16.98 -28.62
C GLY A 66 3.32 17.96 -27.84
N ILE A 67 2.57 17.41 -26.89
CA ILE A 67 1.65 18.19 -26.04
C ILE A 67 2.42 18.73 -24.85
N THR A 68 2.19 20.00 -24.55
CA THR A 68 2.92 20.72 -23.51
C THR A 68 2.27 20.59 -22.14
N GLU A 69 3.11 20.43 -21.12
CA GLU A 69 2.75 20.47 -19.71
C GLU A 69 3.63 21.49 -18.96
N SER A 70 3.06 22.08 -17.91
CA SER A 70 3.76 23.04 -17.07
C SER A 70 4.70 22.30 -16.10
N PRO A 71 5.99 22.67 -15.99
CA PRO A 71 6.83 22.15 -14.93
C PRO A 71 6.36 22.69 -13.58
N HIS A 72 6.26 21.81 -12.59
CA HIS A 72 5.86 22.17 -11.23
C HIS A 72 7.05 22.12 -10.28
N GLY A 73 7.24 23.17 -9.48
CA GLY A 73 8.20 23.12 -8.38
C GLY A 73 8.65 24.45 -7.80
N TYR A 74 9.76 24.42 -7.08
CA TYR A 74 10.29 25.56 -6.33
C TYR A 74 11.16 26.45 -7.23
N GLY A 75 10.97 27.77 -7.15
CA GLY A 75 11.74 28.75 -7.93
C GLY A 75 11.35 28.82 -9.42
N LEU A 76 10.13 28.42 -9.77
CA LEU A 76 9.57 28.54 -11.12
C LEU A 76 8.51 29.66 -11.16
N ASP A 77 8.49 30.44 -12.23
CA ASP A 77 7.44 31.43 -12.45
C ASP A 77 6.13 30.73 -12.81
N LYS A 78 5.03 31.14 -12.16
CA LYS A 78 3.69 30.73 -12.58
C LYS A 78 3.35 31.43 -13.89
N ILE A 79 2.67 30.72 -14.79
CA ILE A 79 2.08 31.33 -15.99
C ILE A 79 0.97 32.26 -15.52
N ASP A 80 1.04 33.53 -15.90
CA ASP A 80 -0.01 34.49 -15.63
C ASP A 80 -1.13 34.30 -16.66
N GLU A 81 -2.16 33.52 -16.30
CA GLU A 81 -3.31 33.20 -17.16
C GLU A 81 -4.11 34.44 -17.61
N THR A 82 -3.89 35.60 -16.97
CA THR A 82 -4.55 36.86 -17.32
C THR A 82 -4.01 37.49 -18.60
N VAL A 83 -2.81 37.10 -19.03
CA VAL A 83 -2.17 37.58 -20.26
C VAL A 83 -2.16 36.41 -21.24
N GLY A 84 -3.18 36.33 -22.09
CA GLY A 84 -3.42 35.23 -23.06
C GLY A 84 -2.33 34.97 -24.11
N HIS A 85 -1.13 35.55 -23.95
CA HIS A 85 0.01 35.39 -24.83
C HIS A 85 1.29 35.20 -24.01
N THR A 86 1.69 33.95 -23.77
CA THR A 86 3.09 33.64 -23.51
C THR A 86 3.84 33.82 -24.83
N GLU A 87 4.38 35.02 -25.07
CA GLU A 87 5.24 35.26 -26.24
C GLU A 87 6.50 34.41 -26.10
N LEU A 88 6.56 33.32 -26.87
CA LEU A 88 7.79 32.55 -27.05
C LEU A 88 8.86 33.51 -27.55
N LEU A 89 10.05 33.51 -26.92
CA LEU A 89 11.10 34.45 -27.31
C LEU A 89 11.44 34.28 -28.80
N GLN A 90 11.06 35.26 -29.62
CA GLN A 90 11.43 35.32 -31.03
C GLN A 90 12.92 35.68 -31.13
N CYS A 91 13.76 34.67 -31.34
CA CYS A 91 15.20 34.81 -31.38
C CYS A 91 15.78 34.23 -32.67
N ALA A 92 16.79 34.90 -33.22
CA ALA A 92 17.45 34.47 -34.46
C ALA A 92 18.07 33.07 -34.36
N HIS A 93 18.53 32.67 -33.16
CA HIS A 93 19.06 31.34 -32.89
C HIS A 93 18.52 30.82 -31.56
N THR A 94 17.64 29.84 -31.66
CA THR A 94 17.09 29.11 -30.51
C THR A 94 17.97 27.88 -30.22
N GLY A 95 18.48 27.80 -28.99
CA GLY A 95 19.05 26.57 -28.47
C GLY A 95 17.92 25.67 -27.95
N TYR A 96 18.01 24.38 -28.26
CA TYR A 96 17.09 23.35 -27.81
C TYR A 96 17.88 22.33 -27.01
N SER A 97 17.44 22.08 -25.77
CA SER A 97 17.93 20.99 -24.93
C SER A 97 16.74 20.14 -24.53
N ASN A 98 16.87 18.82 -24.66
CA ASN A 98 15.87 17.86 -24.24
C ASN A 98 16.51 16.86 -23.30
N VAL A 99 15.89 16.70 -22.14
CA VAL A 99 16.39 15.92 -21.01
C VAL A 99 15.21 15.13 -20.45
N SER A 100 15.42 13.84 -20.19
CA SER A 100 14.37 12.98 -19.68
C SER A 100 14.15 13.21 -18.18
N LEU A 101 12.93 13.60 -17.78
CA LEU A 101 12.56 13.80 -16.38
C LEU A 101 12.72 12.54 -15.52
N LEU A 102 12.72 11.36 -16.13
CA LEU A 102 12.85 10.08 -15.44
C LEU A 102 14.30 9.78 -15.08
N THR A 103 15.23 9.97 -16.02
CA THR A 103 16.63 9.54 -15.86
C THR A 103 17.54 10.64 -15.35
N GLU A 104 17.28 11.89 -15.74
CA GLU A 104 18.19 13.00 -15.53
C GLU A 104 17.95 13.67 -14.19
N ILE A 105 19.02 14.13 -13.54
CA ILE A 105 18.95 14.57 -12.14
C ILE A 105 19.10 16.09 -12.01
N SER A 106 19.69 16.73 -13.02
CA SER A 106 19.73 18.17 -13.11
C SER A 106 19.77 18.64 -14.57
N LEU A 107 19.34 19.87 -14.80
CA LEU A 107 19.46 20.55 -16.09
C LEU A 107 20.16 21.88 -15.87
N LYS A 108 21.19 22.15 -16.68
CA LYS A 108 21.86 23.45 -16.69
C LYS A 108 21.24 24.32 -17.78
N VAL A 109 20.71 25.47 -17.41
CA VAL A 109 20.06 26.41 -18.31
C VAL A 109 20.72 27.78 -18.26
N LEU A 110 20.55 28.55 -19.34
CA LEU A 110 20.91 29.96 -19.35
C LEU A 110 19.79 30.79 -18.67
N PRO A 111 20.09 31.96 -18.08
CA PRO A 111 19.09 32.79 -17.39
C PRO A 111 17.89 33.22 -18.25
N LYS A 112 18.07 33.34 -19.57
CA LYS A 112 16.99 33.69 -20.53
C LYS A 112 16.35 32.47 -21.18
N SER A 113 16.43 31.31 -20.53
CA SER A 113 15.78 30.10 -21.03
C SER A 113 14.37 30.00 -20.47
N CYS A 114 13.45 29.46 -21.26
CA CYS A 114 12.17 28.99 -20.77
C CYS A 114 12.16 27.46 -20.71
N LEU A 115 11.28 26.90 -19.88
CA LEU A 115 11.13 25.46 -19.69
C LEU A 115 9.74 24.99 -20.07
N ILE A 116 9.65 23.75 -20.54
CA ILE A 116 8.37 23.10 -20.82
C ILE A 116 8.53 21.58 -20.75
N ILE A 117 7.47 20.89 -20.33
CA ILE A 117 7.42 19.43 -20.37
C ILE A 117 6.66 19.02 -21.62
N ILE A 118 7.15 17.99 -22.31
CA ILE A 118 6.51 17.41 -23.49
C ILE A 118 6.19 15.95 -23.21
N ASP A 119 4.94 15.56 -23.49
CA ASP A 119 4.42 14.19 -23.35
C ASP A 119 4.78 13.57 -21.98
N SER A 120 4.63 14.39 -20.93
CA SER A 120 4.86 14.08 -19.50
C SER A 120 6.27 13.63 -19.07
N ASN A 121 7.20 13.37 -20.01
CA ASN A 121 8.49 12.73 -19.70
C ASN A 121 9.72 13.51 -20.17
N SER A 122 9.55 14.45 -21.10
CA SER A 122 10.66 15.18 -21.72
C SER A 122 10.67 16.62 -21.26
N LEU A 123 11.66 17.01 -20.45
CA LEU A 123 11.89 18.41 -20.11
C LEU A 123 12.68 19.08 -21.23
N VAL A 124 12.06 20.05 -21.86
CA VAL A 124 12.66 20.87 -22.91
C VAL A 124 13.01 22.23 -22.35
N SER A 125 14.23 22.67 -22.64
CA SER A 125 14.65 24.04 -22.46
C SER A 125 14.85 24.71 -23.81
N LEU A 126 14.16 25.84 -24.00
CA LEU A 126 14.35 26.72 -25.15
C LEU A 126 15.11 27.95 -24.67
N THR A 127 16.20 28.27 -25.35
CA THR A 127 17.06 29.39 -24.96
C THR A 127 17.43 30.26 -26.15
N CYS A 128 17.53 31.56 -25.94
CA CYS A 128 18.05 32.46 -26.96
C CYS A 128 19.57 32.54 -26.83
N LYS A 129 20.31 32.07 -27.84
CA LYS A 129 21.78 32.17 -27.83
C LYS A 129 22.20 33.64 -27.82
N SER A 130 22.82 34.07 -26.73
CA SER A 130 23.52 35.36 -26.61
C SER A 130 25.02 35.16 -26.88
N LYS A 131 25.72 36.22 -27.32
CA LYS A 131 27.18 36.21 -27.52
C LYS A 131 27.99 36.29 -26.21
N ASN A 132 27.33 36.52 -25.08
CA ASN A 132 27.97 36.69 -23.78
C ASN A 132 28.11 35.35 -23.03
N ASP A 133 29.19 35.23 -22.27
CA ASP A 133 29.51 34.12 -21.36
C ASP A 133 28.58 34.14 -20.12
N ASP A 134 27.27 33.97 -20.36
CA ASP A 134 26.27 33.97 -19.30
C ASP A 134 26.43 32.71 -18.43
N LYS A 135 26.53 32.90 -17.11
CA LYS A 135 26.73 31.79 -16.15
C LYS A 135 25.49 30.89 -16.12
N LEU A 136 25.68 29.58 -16.37
CA LEU A 136 24.58 28.62 -16.32
C LEU A 136 24.01 28.46 -14.90
N GLN A 137 22.68 28.46 -14.80
CA GLN A 137 21.92 28.11 -13.62
C GLN A 137 21.59 26.61 -13.66
N SER A 138 21.79 25.91 -12.54
CA SER A 138 21.46 24.49 -12.43
C SER A 138 20.09 24.34 -11.78
N ILE A 139 19.21 23.59 -12.43
CA ILE A 139 17.88 23.21 -11.94
C ILE A 139 17.95 21.75 -11.47
N GLY A 140 17.48 21.47 -10.27
CA GLY A 140 17.37 20.09 -9.78
C GLY A 140 16.09 19.40 -10.27
N ILE A 141 16.13 18.08 -10.46
CA ILE A 141 14.95 17.26 -10.79
C ILE A 141 14.79 16.21 -9.69
N ILE A 142 13.67 16.24 -8.96
CA ILE A 142 13.45 15.40 -7.77
C ILE A 142 12.07 14.76 -7.81
N ASN A 143 11.98 13.54 -7.27
CA ASN A 143 10.73 12.81 -7.20
C ASN A 143 9.90 13.27 -6.01
N LYS A 144 8.64 13.61 -6.27
CA LYS A 144 7.63 13.96 -5.27
C LYS A 144 6.82 12.72 -4.90
N CYS A 145 6.43 12.61 -3.64
CA CYS A 145 5.70 11.42 -3.19
C CYS A 145 4.19 11.48 -3.48
N CYS A 146 3.53 12.64 -3.33
CA CYS A 146 2.15 12.79 -3.80
C CYS A 146 2.15 13.21 -5.27
N ALA A 147 1.10 12.81 -6.00
CA ALA A 147 0.79 13.31 -7.34
C ALA A 147 0.75 14.86 -7.40
N HIS A 148 0.91 15.45 -8.58
CA HIS A 148 0.71 16.89 -8.77
C HIS A 148 -0.72 17.30 -8.39
N GLY A 149 -0.88 18.48 -7.79
CA GLY A 149 -2.16 18.95 -7.23
C GLY A 149 -2.56 18.33 -5.88
N TYR A 150 -1.72 17.45 -5.32
CA TYR A 150 -1.93 16.85 -4.00
C TYR A 150 -0.81 17.18 -3.03
N THR A 151 -1.17 17.32 -1.75
CA THR A 151 -0.23 17.53 -0.63
C THR A 151 -0.50 16.51 0.47
N PHE A 152 0.55 16.12 1.21
CA PHE A 152 0.42 15.18 2.32
C PHE A 152 0.11 15.92 3.62
N ALA A 153 -0.92 15.47 4.35
CA ALA A 153 -1.21 15.94 5.70
C ALA A 153 -1.20 14.81 6.73
N THR A 154 -0.66 15.11 7.91
CA THR A 154 -0.55 14.16 9.01
C THR A 154 -1.89 13.75 9.62
N GLU A 155 -2.88 14.65 9.65
CA GLU A 155 -4.16 14.42 10.31
C GLU A 155 -5.05 13.44 9.54
N VAL A 156 -5.00 13.52 8.20
CA VAL A 156 -5.67 12.55 7.31
C VAL A 156 -4.74 11.40 6.90
N ASN A 157 -3.45 11.55 7.19
CA ASN A 157 -2.36 10.62 6.92
C ASN A 157 -2.31 10.07 5.49
N LYS A 158 -2.69 10.93 4.54
CA LYS A 158 -2.75 10.65 3.10
C LYS A 158 -2.51 11.92 2.30
N CYS A 159 -2.24 11.75 1.02
CA CYS A 159 -2.25 12.85 0.08
C CYS A 159 -3.70 13.26 -0.21
N TYR A 160 -4.01 14.53 -0.04
CA TYR A 160 -5.33 15.09 -0.30
C TYR A 160 -5.23 16.19 -1.37
N LEU A 161 -6.34 16.44 -2.06
CA LEU A 161 -6.40 17.39 -3.16
C LEU A 161 -6.18 18.80 -2.60
N GLN A 162 -5.01 19.36 -2.87
CA GLN A 162 -4.56 20.67 -2.43
C GLN A 162 -3.30 21.03 -3.20
N GLU A 163 -3.34 22.17 -3.89
CA GLU A 163 -2.18 22.69 -4.62
C GLU A 163 -1.01 22.92 -3.65
N PRO A 164 0.15 22.28 -3.90
CA PRO A 164 1.29 22.35 -3.01
C PRO A 164 1.91 23.75 -3.02
N ASP A 165 2.15 24.30 -1.82
CA ASP A 165 3.00 25.48 -1.67
C ASP A 165 4.48 25.08 -1.75
N TYR A 166 5.05 25.21 -2.95
CA TYR A 166 6.46 24.88 -3.19
C TYR A 166 7.44 25.73 -2.39
N ASN A 167 7.03 26.88 -1.83
CA ASN A 167 7.91 27.70 -0.98
C ASN A 167 8.26 26.99 0.34
N LYS A 168 7.47 25.99 0.77
CA LYS A 168 7.80 25.15 1.92
C LYS A 168 9.13 24.40 1.73
N TYR A 169 9.56 24.18 0.48
CA TYR A 169 10.82 23.52 0.16
C TYR A 169 12.05 24.47 0.13
N SER A 170 11.86 25.77 0.36
CA SER A 170 12.94 26.78 0.38
C SER A 170 14.02 26.49 1.43
N SER A 171 13.69 25.77 2.50
CA SER A 171 14.65 25.35 3.53
C SER A 171 15.54 24.18 3.09
N LEU A 172 15.16 23.46 2.04
CA LEU A 172 15.92 22.34 1.48
C LEU A 172 16.75 22.73 0.26
N PHE A 173 16.30 23.73 -0.50
CA PHE A 173 16.86 24.06 -1.80
C PHE A 173 17.18 25.54 -1.94
N ASP A 174 18.44 25.85 -2.23
CA ASP A 174 18.90 27.19 -2.58
C ASP A 174 18.81 27.48 -4.09
N LYS A 175 18.39 26.48 -4.89
CA LYS A 175 18.28 26.55 -6.36
C LYS A 175 16.91 26.06 -6.81
N PRO A 176 16.43 26.45 -8.01
CA PRO A 176 15.18 25.95 -8.53
C PRO A 176 15.17 24.42 -8.68
N VAL A 177 14.02 23.81 -8.38
CA VAL A 177 13.80 22.37 -8.46
C VAL A 177 12.48 22.08 -9.12
N ILE A 178 12.49 21.14 -10.06
CA ILE A 178 11.30 20.56 -10.68
C ILE A 178 10.96 19.26 -9.96
N PHE A 179 9.69 19.14 -9.58
CA PHE A 179 9.14 17.94 -8.97
C PHE A 179 8.46 17.07 -10.02
N VAL A 180 8.87 15.81 -10.07
CA VAL A 180 8.26 14.76 -10.91
C VAL A 180 7.45 13.86 -10.01
N ASP A 181 6.19 13.61 -10.35
CA ASP A 181 5.36 12.65 -9.63
C ASP A 181 5.41 11.27 -10.29
N ASN A 182 4.81 10.26 -9.64
CA ASN A 182 4.62 8.89 -10.16
C ASN A 182 5.88 8.13 -10.65
N SER A 183 7.07 8.66 -10.43
CA SER A 183 8.35 8.06 -10.86
C SER A 183 8.97 7.14 -9.81
N PHE A 184 8.58 7.28 -8.54
CA PHE A 184 9.08 6.45 -7.44
C PHE A 184 8.18 5.23 -7.24
N VAL A 185 8.68 4.05 -7.59
CA VAL A 185 8.01 2.76 -7.35
C VAL A 185 8.95 1.83 -6.63
N CYS A 186 8.53 1.30 -5.49
CA CYS A 186 9.32 0.33 -4.74
C CYS A 186 9.19 -1.08 -5.33
N PRO A 187 10.29 -1.71 -5.78
CA PRO A 187 10.24 -3.08 -6.28
C PRO A 187 9.75 -4.08 -5.20
N LYS A 188 9.05 -5.15 -5.61
CA LYS A 188 8.53 -6.20 -4.71
C LYS A 188 9.59 -6.86 -3.80
N ASN A 189 10.84 -6.88 -4.24
CA ASN A 189 11.97 -7.47 -3.52
C ASN A 189 12.76 -6.45 -2.67
N LYS A 190 12.25 -5.23 -2.51
CA LYS A 190 12.82 -4.18 -1.66
C LYS A 190 11.88 -3.86 -0.49
N VAL A 191 12.41 -3.12 0.46
CA VAL A 191 11.73 -2.66 1.67
C VAL A 191 11.45 -1.18 1.52
N LEU A 192 10.18 -0.80 1.61
CA LEU A 192 9.76 0.59 1.66
C LEU A 192 9.93 1.12 3.09
N ILE A 193 10.56 2.28 3.26
CA ILE A 193 10.72 2.92 4.57
C ILE A 193 10.34 4.40 4.45
N GLU A 194 9.54 4.87 5.40
CA GLU A 194 9.18 6.27 5.59
C GLU A 194 10.01 6.90 6.71
N TYR A 195 10.54 8.10 6.45
CA TYR A 195 11.19 8.95 7.45
C TYR A 195 10.46 10.28 7.54
N VAL A 196 10.20 10.74 8.76
CA VAL A 196 9.72 12.09 9.03
C VAL A 196 10.88 12.90 9.56
N LEU A 197 11.31 13.91 8.80
CA LEU A 197 12.56 14.63 9.03
C LEU A 197 12.36 16.14 8.91
N THR A 198 13.20 16.94 9.57
CA THR A 198 13.29 18.38 9.34
C THR A 198 14.29 18.70 8.23
N ALA A 199 14.28 19.94 7.74
CA ALA A 199 15.21 20.38 6.70
C ALA A 199 16.68 20.19 7.09
N GLU A 200 17.05 20.39 8.37
CA GLU A 200 18.43 20.27 8.82
C GLU A 200 18.94 18.83 8.78
N ALA A 201 18.04 17.84 8.92
CA ALA A 201 18.37 16.42 8.87
C ALA A 201 18.58 15.90 7.44
N ILE A 202 18.18 16.69 6.43
CA ILE A 202 18.30 16.35 5.01
C ILE A 202 19.48 17.13 4.42
N ALA A 203 20.26 16.47 3.57
CA ALA A 203 21.22 17.12 2.69
C ALA A 203 21.10 16.55 1.30
N ILE A 204 21.12 17.41 0.29
CA ILE A 204 21.09 16.97 -1.10
C ILE A 204 22.44 17.31 -1.70
N ARG A 205 23.17 16.28 -2.10
CA ARG A 205 24.54 16.39 -2.60
C ARG A 205 24.67 15.53 -3.84
N ASN A 206 25.23 16.12 -4.90
CA ASN A 206 25.56 15.41 -6.14
C ASN A 206 24.48 14.39 -6.49
N GLU A 207 23.24 14.86 -6.61
CA GLU A 207 22.19 14.04 -7.24
C GLU A 207 21.71 12.86 -6.38
N SER A 208 22.03 12.89 -5.08
CA SER A 208 21.58 11.97 -4.04
C SER A 208 21.04 12.72 -2.84
N ILE A 209 20.08 12.12 -2.14
CA ILE A 209 19.63 12.59 -0.83
C ILE A 209 20.42 11.86 0.26
N LEU A 210 20.96 12.60 1.21
CA LEU A 210 21.62 12.12 2.41
C LEU A 210 20.74 12.43 3.62
N LEU A 211 20.29 11.39 4.31
CA LEU A 211 19.59 11.49 5.58
C LEU A 211 20.66 11.46 6.69
N LYS A 212 20.98 12.63 7.26
CA LYS A 212 22.14 12.81 8.14
C LYS A 212 22.04 11.97 9.42
N GLU A 213 20.88 11.98 10.05
CA GLU A 213 20.61 11.25 11.29
C GLU A 213 20.75 9.73 11.11
N HIS A 214 20.40 9.23 9.93
CA HIS A 214 20.47 7.81 9.59
C HIS A 214 21.76 7.41 8.88
N LYS A 215 22.62 8.38 8.52
CA LYS A 215 23.87 8.18 7.75
C LYS A 215 23.67 7.36 6.48
N ARG A 216 22.57 7.62 5.75
CA ARG A 216 22.20 6.89 4.53
C ARG A 216 21.99 7.82 3.36
N SER A 217 22.45 7.39 2.20
CA SER A 217 22.32 8.12 0.95
C SER A 217 21.52 7.30 -0.05
N PHE A 218 20.66 7.96 -0.81
CA PHE A 218 19.80 7.35 -1.82
C PHE A 218 19.91 8.12 -3.14
N ASN A 219 19.99 7.36 -4.24
CA ASN A 219 19.95 7.92 -5.58
C ASN A 219 18.52 8.37 -5.91
N LYS A 220 18.34 9.27 -6.87
CA LYS A 220 17.03 9.80 -7.30
C LYS A 220 15.94 8.72 -7.45
N SER A 221 16.24 7.59 -8.11
CA SER A 221 15.27 6.50 -8.32
C SER A 221 14.87 5.74 -7.05
N GLU A 222 15.57 5.94 -5.94
CA GLU A 222 15.40 5.20 -4.69
C GLU A 222 14.70 6.01 -3.60
N PHE A 223 14.28 7.25 -3.88
CA PHE A 223 13.49 8.04 -2.95
C PHE A 223 12.44 8.92 -3.63
N CYS A 224 11.47 9.36 -2.82
CA CYS A 224 10.67 10.53 -3.07
C CYS A 224 10.59 11.38 -1.80
N ILE A 225 10.27 12.67 -1.95
CA ILE A 225 10.10 13.60 -0.84
C ILE A 225 8.76 14.33 -0.94
N GLU A 226 8.17 14.66 0.21
CA GLU A 226 6.98 15.50 0.28
C GLU A 226 7.01 16.39 1.52
N ALA A 227 6.58 17.64 1.38
CA ALA A 227 6.40 18.55 2.49
C ALA A 227 5.13 18.20 3.27
N ILE A 228 5.25 18.12 4.59
CA ILE A 228 4.12 17.82 5.47
C ILE A 228 3.30 19.09 5.69
N GLU A 229 2.00 18.99 5.45
CA GLU A 229 1.02 20.02 5.77
C GLU A 229 0.25 19.69 7.06
N MET A 230 0.00 20.73 7.85
CA MET A 230 -0.81 20.66 9.07
C MET A 230 -2.15 21.32 8.76
N LEU A 231 -3.24 20.55 8.79
CA LEU A 231 -4.59 21.01 8.46
C LEU A 231 -5.17 21.95 9.53
N ASN A 232 -4.78 21.77 10.80
CA ASN A 232 -5.29 22.56 11.93
C ASN A 232 -4.30 23.65 12.37
N LYS A 233 -3.97 24.58 11.48
CA LYS A 233 -3.29 25.82 11.91
C LYS A 233 -4.33 26.75 12.55
N ASN A 234 -4.42 26.74 13.88
CA ASN A 234 -4.94 27.91 14.57
C ASN A 234 -3.96 29.05 14.29
N GLU A 235 -4.37 30.02 13.44
CA GLU A 235 -3.58 31.20 13.04
C GLU A 235 -3.07 32.04 14.24
N SER A 236 -3.56 31.77 15.44
CA SER A 236 -3.25 32.50 16.68
C SER A 236 -2.02 31.98 17.46
N SER A 237 -1.42 30.85 17.06
CA SER A 237 -0.17 30.37 17.68
C SER A 237 1.01 30.53 16.74
N GLN A 238 1.72 31.66 16.84
CA GLN A 238 3.04 31.89 16.24
C GLN A 238 4.13 31.00 16.87
N ILE A 239 3.87 29.71 17.02
CA ILE A 239 4.94 28.75 17.22
C ILE A 239 5.50 28.49 15.82
N LYS A 240 6.71 29.00 15.56
CA LYS A 240 7.50 28.72 14.35
C LYS A 240 7.81 27.21 14.34
N THR A 241 6.84 26.39 13.95
CA THR A 241 7.08 24.97 13.75
C THR A 241 8.02 24.82 12.55
N THR A 242 9.13 24.15 12.76
CA THR A 242 10.09 23.83 11.71
C THR A 242 9.38 22.98 10.66
N GLN A 243 9.50 23.35 9.39
CA GLN A 243 8.89 22.59 8.29
C GLN A 243 9.43 21.15 8.29
N GLN A 244 8.51 20.17 8.30
CA GLN A 244 8.84 18.75 8.24
C GLN A 244 8.56 18.20 6.85
N PHE A 245 9.29 17.13 6.52
CA PHE A 245 9.20 16.42 5.26
C PHE A 245 9.06 14.94 5.53
N ILE A 246 8.25 14.28 4.71
CA ILE A 246 8.22 12.82 4.61
C ILE A 246 9.12 12.41 3.45
N VAL A 247 10.08 11.53 3.74
CA VAL A 247 10.97 10.94 2.73
C VAL A 247 10.69 9.45 2.67
N ARG A 248 10.23 8.95 1.52
CA ARG A 248 10.14 7.51 1.27
C ARG A 248 11.38 7.02 0.57
N THR A 249 11.86 5.86 0.98
CA THR A 249 13.04 5.22 0.37
C THR A 249 12.80 3.74 0.11
N CYS A 250 13.52 3.19 -0.87
CA CYS A 250 13.50 1.77 -1.18
C CYS A 250 14.83 1.10 -0.92
N GLN A 251 14.86 0.19 0.05
CA GLN A 251 16.07 -0.41 0.59
C GLN A 251 16.13 -1.92 0.37
N GLN A 252 17.32 -2.49 0.50
CA GLN A 252 17.52 -3.94 0.39
C GLN A 252 16.97 -4.67 1.61
N LEU A 253 16.53 -5.92 1.42
CA LEU A 253 15.90 -6.77 2.46
C LEU A 253 16.69 -6.85 3.77
N LYS A 254 18.03 -6.78 3.71
CA LYS A 254 18.93 -6.81 4.88
C LYS A 254 18.60 -5.72 5.91
N ILE A 255 17.92 -4.65 5.52
CA ILE A 255 17.52 -3.62 6.47
C ILE A 255 16.58 -4.16 7.57
N CYS A 256 15.83 -5.22 7.28
CA CYS A 256 14.94 -5.86 8.24
C CYS A 256 15.66 -6.58 9.38
N ASP A 257 17.00 -6.72 9.30
CA ASP A 257 17.82 -7.22 10.42
C ASP A 257 18.09 -6.11 11.46
N SER A 258 17.93 -4.83 11.07
CA SER A 258 18.25 -3.67 11.91
C SER A 258 17.02 -2.88 12.35
N ILE A 259 15.92 -2.96 11.58
CA ILE A 259 14.65 -2.32 11.92
C ILE A 259 13.51 -3.35 11.78
N PRO A 260 12.42 -3.19 12.54
CA PRO A 260 11.24 -4.02 12.37
C PRO A 260 10.68 -3.88 10.97
N CYS A 261 10.37 -5.01 10.33
CA CYS A 261 9.71 -5.05 9.03
C CYS A 261 8.41 -5.82 9.08
N VAL A 262 7.34 -5.18 8.63
CA VAL A 262 6.03 -5.82 8.41
C VAL A 262 5.84 -6.10 6.93
N ARG A 263 4.92 -7.00 6.59
CA ARG A 263 4.63 -7.32 5.19
C ARG A 263 3.18 -7.04 4.83
N LYS A 264 2.94 -6.26 3.78
CA LYS A 264 1.63 -6.13 3.14
C LYS A 264 1.36 -7.33 2.24
N CYS A 265 0.09 -7.74 2.15
CA CYS A 265 -0.27 -8.85 1.28
C CYS A 265 -0.20 -8.46 -0.20
N CYS A 266 -0.59 -7.24 -0.52
CA CYS A 266 -0.61 -6.71 -1.88
C CYS A 266 0.51 -5.69 -2.09
N VAL A 267 0.70 -5.27 -3.34
CA VAL A 267 1.60 -4.15 -3.65
C VAL A 267 0.92 -2.82 -3.28
N ASP A 268 1.69 -1.73 -3.28
CA ASP A 268 1.13 -0.42 -3.04
C ASP A 268 0.12 -0.04 -4.13
N GLY A 269 -1.01 0.53 -3.72
CA GLY A 269 -2.17 0.82 -4.58
C GLY A 269 -3.12 -0.37 -4.80
N GLU A 270 -2.84 -1.54 -4.24
CA GLU A 270 -3.73 -2.69 -4.29
C GLU A 270 -4.27 -3.06 -2.90
N ILE A 271 -5.47 -3.62 -2.89
CA ILE A 271 -6.15 -4.13 -1.69
C ILE A 271 -6.60 -5.57 -1.89
N TYR A 272 -6.85 -6.26 -0.78
CA TYR A 272 -7.33 -7.63 -0.82
C TYR A 272 -8.82 -7.67 -1.17
N SER A 273 -9.17 -8.37 -2.24
CA SER A 273 -10.55 -8.50 -2.71
C SER A 273 -10.97 -9.97 -2.78
N LYS A 274 -12.18 -10.26 -2.26
CA LYS A 274 -12.82 -11.57 -2.36
C LYS A 274 -13.67 -11.61 -3.62
N GLY A 275 -13.29 -12.43 -4.59
CA GLY A 275 -14.14 -12.82 -5.71
C GLY A 275 -15.05 -14.00 -5.35
N ASN A 276 -15.78 -14.53 -6.35
CA ASN A 276 -16.76 -15.60 -6.15
C ASN A 276 -16.12 -16.92 -5.67
N LEU A 277 -14.91 -17.24 -6.13
CA LEU A 277 -14.19 -18.49 -5.83
C LEU A 277 -12.73 -18.28 -5.40
N THR A 278 -12.17 -17.08 -5.60
CA THR A 278 -10.76 -16.77 -5.35
C THR A 278 -10.62 -15.42 -4.67
N THR A 279 -9.64 -15.32 -3.78
CA THR A 279 -9.20 -14.05 -3.20
C THR A 279 -7.95 -13.56 -3.90
N SER A 280 -7.91 -12.31 -4.34
CA SER A 280 -6.79 -11.74 -5.10
C SER A 280 -6.57 -10.27 -4.73
N CYS A 281 -5.33 -9.80 -4.89
CA CYS A 281 -5.03 -8.38 -4.85
C CYS A 281 -5.64 -7.70 -6.09
N ARG A 282 -6.32 -6.58 -5.89
CA ARG A 282 -6.90 -5.75 -6.96
C ARG A 282 -6.59 -4.30 -6.68
N LYS A 283 -6.44 -3.50 -7.74
CA LYS A 283 -6.31 -2.05 -7.61
C LYS A 283 -7.50 -1.48 -6.84
N ASP A 284 -7.19 -0.58 -5.93
CA ASP A 284 -8.23 0.16 -5.21
C ASP A 284 -8.75 1.28 -6.12
N GLU A 285 -9.88 1.03 -6.79
CA GLU A 285 -10.51 1.98 -7.72
C GLU A 285 -10.98 3.27 -7.03
N TYR A 286 -11.09 3.26 -5.70
CA TYR A 286 -11.49 4.43 -4.92
C TYR A 286 -10.29 5.15 -4.30
N ASP A 287 -9.07 4.65 -4.49
CA ASP A 287 -7.91 5.08 -3.73
C ASP A 287 -6.66 5.28 -4.60
N PHE A 288 -6.68 6.36 -5.38
CA PHE A 288 -5.54 6.83 -6.18
C PHE A 288 -4.49 7.60 -5.35
N GLN A 289 -4.66 7.67 -4.03
CA GLN A 289 -3.91 8.57 -3.16
C GLN A 289 -2.79 7.84 -2.43
N PHE A 290 -1.67 8.52 -2.22
CA PHE A 290 -0.62 8.01 -1.34
C PHE A 290 -1.16 7.96 0.10
N HIS A 291 -0.98 6.81 0.77
CA HIS A 291 -1.28 6.60 2.20
C HIS A 291 0.01 6.45 2.94
N SER A 292 0.25 7.24 3.98
CA SER A 292 1.40 6.97 4.84
C SER A 292 1.21 5.66 5.58
N LEU A 293 2.33 4.96 5.75
CA LEU A 293 2.43 3.72 6.52
C LEU A 293 2.08 3.94 8.00
N ASN A 294 2.09 5.20 8.47
CA ASN A 294 1.76 5.56 9.84
C ASN A 294 0.28 5.31 10.22
N ASN A 295 -0.66 5.10 9.28
CA ASN A 295 -2.09 4.88 9.61
C ASN A 295 -2.47 3.40 9.75
N MET A 296 -1.49 2.54 9.96
CA MET A 296 -1.73 1.11 10.01
C MET A 296 -2.45 0.69 11.30
N ASN A 297 -3.76 0.89 11.38
CA ASN A 297 -4.59 0.32 12.44
C ASN A 297 -4.84 -1.14 12.06
N THR A 298 -4.25 -2.08 12.81
CA THR A 298 -4.32 -3.51 12.52
C THR A 298 -5.43 -4.18 13.31
N SER A 299 -5.93 -5.33 12.86
CA SER A 299 -6.90 -6.11 13.64
C SER A 299 -6.33 -6.60 14.98
N GLY A 300 -5.02 -6.73 15.10
CA GLY A 300 -4.31 -6.99 16.38
C GLY A 300 -3.58 -5.77 16.93
N ALA A 301 -2.90 -5.97 18.06
CA ALA A 301 -2.11 -4.91 18.69
C ALA A 301 -0.79 -4.68 17.95
N PHE A 302 -0.54 -3.45 17.51
CA PHE A 302 0.74 -3.05 16.94
C PHE A 302 1.15 -1.68 17.50
N SER A 303 2.19 -1.67 18.34
CA SER A 303 2.84 -0.43 18.76
C SER A 303 3.82 -0.01 17.68
N LYS A 304 3.49 1.04 16.94
CA LYS A 304 4.31 1.48 15.80
C LYS A 304 5.63 2.09 16.30
N PRO A 305 6.79 1.58 15.88
CA PRO A 305 8.05 2.25 16.11
C PRO A 305 8.13 3.52 15.24
N SER A 306 9.02 4.46 15.59
CA SER A 306 9.23 5.69 14.81
C SER A 306 9.72 5.45 13.39
N VAL A 307 10.43 4.34 13.16
CA VAL A 307 10.91 3.89 11.85
C VAL A 307 10.70 2.38 11.73
N PHE A 308 10.04 1.95 10.65
CA PHE A 308 9.88 0.54 10.29
C PHE A 308 9.88 0.35 8.78
N GLY A 309 10.16 -0.87 8.35
CA GLY A 309 10.11 -1.27 6.95
C GLY A 309 8.79 -1.95 6.57
N VAL A 310 8.37 -1.76 5.32
CA VAL A 310 7.23 -2.43 4.73
C VAL A 310 7.67 -3.21 3.51
N LEU A 311 7.50 -4.52 3.60
CA LEU A 311 7.61 -5.46 2.49
C LEU A 311 6.25 -5.53 1.78
N THR A 312 6.25 -5.74 0.46
CA THR A 312 5.02 -5.90 -0.31
C THR A 312 4.95 -7.27 -0.96
N GLY A 313 3.74 -7.79 -1.11
CA GLY A 313 3.50 -9.08 -1.75
C GLY A 313 3.78 -10.28 -0.84
N LEU A 314 2.73 -11.08 -0.63
CA LEU A 314 2.87 -12.44 -0.09
C LEU A 314 1.86 -13.38 -0.75
N GLU A 315 2.38 -14.28 -1.58
CA GLU A 315 1.61 -15.32 -2.25
C GLU A 315 1.69 -16.61 -1.44
N CYS A 316 0.61 -16.90 -0.72
CA CYS A 316 0.41 -18.14 0.01
C CYS A 316 -1.10 -18.39 0.19
N PRO A 317 -1.54 -19.64 0.31
CA PRO A 317 -2.82 -19.95 0.93
C PRO A 317 -2.81 -19.35 2.34
N LYS A 318 -3.81 -18.53 2.66
CA LYS A 318 -3.85 -17.75 3.90
C LYS A 318 -5.27 -17.66 4.46
N PHE A 319 -5.38 -17.49 5.78
CA PHE A 319 -6.64 -17.21 6.47
C PHE A 319 -6.54 -15.89 7.24
N ARG A 320 -7.68 -15.22 7.40
CA ARG A 320 -7.80 -13.96 8.12
C ARG A 320 -7.91 -14.25 9.62
N LEU A 321 -7.14 -13.53 10.44
CA LEU A 321 -7.32 -13.50 11.89
C LEU A 321 -8.38 -12.46 12.26
N ASP A 322 -9.34 -12.88 13.08
CA ASP A 322 -10.49 -12.12 13.54
C ASP A 322 -10.60 -12.14 15.09
N PRO A 323 -9.73 -11.38 15.78
CA PRO A 323 -9.70 -11.37 17.25
C PRO A 323 -10.96 -10.78 17.91
N GLU A 324 -11.80 -10.09 17.14
CA GLU A 324 -13.08 -9.53 17.64
C GLU A 324 -14.14 -10.64 17.80
N SER A 325 -14.17 -11.57 16.84
CA SER A 325 -15.05 -12.74 16.89
C SER A 325 -14.46 -13.86 17.76
N PHE A 326 -13.13 -14.02 17.75
CA PHE A 326 -12.42 -15.16 18.34
C PHE A 326 -11.23 -14.67 19.18
N SER A 327 -11.38 -14.64 20.51
CA SER A 327 -10.34 -14.09 21.41
C SER A 327 -9.02 -14.87 21.39
N ASP A 328 -9.04 -16.14 20.99
CA ASP A 328 -7.86 -16.98 20.78
C ASP A 328 -7.07 -16.61 19.53
N GLU A 329 -7.63 -15.83 18.62
CA GLU A 329 -6.94 -15.25 17.45
C GLU A 329 -6.30 -13.89 17.75
N PHE A 330 -6.33 -13.45 19.01
CA PHE A 330 -5.62 -12.26 19.46
C PHE A 330 -4.12 -12.39 19.20
N HIS A 331 -3.58 -11.35 18.58
CA HIS A 331 -2.21 -11.33 18.13
C HIS A 331 -1.57 -9.96 18.28
N VAL A 332 -0.24 -9.97 18.41
CA VAL A 332 0.59 -8.78 18.58
C VAL A 332 1.67 -8.79 17.50
N ILE A 333 1.83 -7.67 16.80
CA ILE A 333 2.99 -7.48 15.92
C ILE A 333 4.08 -6.80 16.74
N SER A 334 5.26 -7.43 16.79
CA SER A 334 6.40 -6.94 17.55
C SER A 334 6.91 -5.63 16.97
N SER A 335 7.01 -4.60 17.81
CA SER A 335 7.57 -3.29 17.45
C SER A 335 9.09 -3.32 17.25
N THR A 336 9.77 -4.40 17.63
CA THR A 336 11.23 -4.54 17.53
C THR A 336 11.66 -5.40 16.35
N THR A 337 10.89 -6.44 16.04
CA THR A 337 11.25 -7.40 14.97
C THR A 337 10.29 -7.36 13.78
N GLY A 338 9.08 -6.84 13.95
CA GLY A 338 8.00 -7.00 12.97
C GLY A 338 7.52 -8.45 12.85
N SER A 339 7.79 -9.31 13.83
CA SER A 339 7.21 -10.67 13.87
C SER A 339 5.82 -10.65 14.50
N LEU A 340 4.95 -11.56 14.06
CA LEU A 340 3.60 -11.73 14.57
C LEU A 340 3.60 -12.80 15.68
N LEU A 341 3.11 -12.45 16.87
CA LEU A 341 2.89 -13.37 17.98
C LEU A 341 1.40 -13.63 18.14
N ILE A 342 0.98 -14.90 18.10
CA ILE A 342 -0.39 -15.31 18.48
C ILE A 342 -0.40 -15.67 19.95
N THR A 343 -1.10 -14.88 20.77
CA THR A 343 -1.00 -14.93 22.23
C THR A 343 -1.52 -16.24 22.83
N SER A 344 -2.53 -16.86 22.22
CA SER A 344 -3.11 -18.13 22.69
C SER A 344 -2.15 -19.32 22.57
N THR A 345 -1.29 -19.33 21.55
CA THR A 345 -0.40 -20.46 21.23
C THR A 345 1.07 -20.15 21.50
N ASN A 346 1.41 -18.90 21.82
CA ASN A 346 2.77 -18.37 21.89
C ASN A 346 3.61 -18.66 20.63
N LYS A 347 2.95 -18.86 19.48
CA LYS A 347 3.64 -19.08 18.20
C LYS A 347 4.04 -17.74 17.59
N ILE A 348 5.29 -17.68 17.16
CA ILE A 348 5.88 -16.51 16.49
C ILE A 348 5.98 -16.82 15.01
N TYR A 349 5.49 -15.90 14.19
CA TYR A 349 5.50 -15.96 12.74
C TYR A 349 6.35 -14.81 12.20
N SER A 350 7.31 -15.17 11.34
CA SER A 350 8.14 -14.20 10.64
C SER A 350 7.35 -13.44 9.57
N ASN A 351 7.89 -12.32 9.10
CA ASN A 351 7.26 -11.50 8.05
C ASN A 351 7.09 -12.22 6.69
N SER A 352 7.57 -13.46 6.51
CA SER A 352 7.29 -14.30 5.35
C SER A 352 6.13 -15.28 5.55
N GLN A 353 5.59 -15.37 6.75
CA GLN A 353 4.51 -16.31 7.12
C GLN A 353 3.19 -15.60 7.42
N TYR A 354 3.20 -14.27 7.46
CA TYR A 354 2.01 -13.47 7.64
C TYR A 354 2.09 -12.22 6.77
N CYS A 355 0.95 -11.63 6.48
CA CYS A 355 0.86 -10.31 5.87
C CYS A 355 -0.37 -9.56 6.38
N ILE A 356 -0.41 -8.25 6.17
CA ILE A 356 -1.53 -7.38 6.55
C ILE A 356 -2.12 -6.69 5.32
N GLU A 357 -3.45 -6.51 5.26
CA GLU A 357 -4.07 -5.81 4.14
C GLU A 357 -5.49 -5.31 4.42
N LYS A 358 -5.92 -4.28 3.67
CA LYS A 358 -7.31 -3.79 3.67
C LYS A 358 -8.19 -4.75 2.86
N ILE A 359 -9.47 -4.84 3.21
CA ILE A 359 -10.45 -5.67 2.49
C ILE A 359 -11.51 -4.77 1.85
N LYS A 360 -11.74 -4.92 0.53
CA LYS A 360 -12.66 -4.05 -0.26
C LYS A 360 -14.09 -3.95 0.30
N ASN A 361 -14.59 -5.01 0.96
CA ASN A 361 -15.98 -5.11 1.41
C ASN A 361 -16.17 -4.79 2.91
N ALA A 362 -15.17 -4.21 3.58
CA ALA A 362 -15.35 -3.74 4.95
C ALA A 362 -16.13 -2.41 4.94
N SER A 363 -17.13 -2.27 5.82
CA SER A 363 -17.87 -1.02 6.02
C SER A 363 -16.90 0.15 6.26
N SER A 364 -17.27 1.39 5.93
CA SER A 364 -16.40 2.56 6.14
C SER A 364 -15.98 2.76 7.61
N ALA A 365 -16.73 2.21 8.56
CA ALA A 365 -16.39 2.17 9.99
C ALA A 365 -15.36 1.07 10.37
N ASP A 366 -15.18 0.06 9.52
CA ASP A 366 -14.33 -1.13 9.73
C ASP A 366 -13.08 -1.14 8.83
N GLN A 367 -12.72 0.01 8.24
CA GLN A 367 -11.52 0.15 7.41
C GLN A 367 -10.24 0.10 8.26
N LYS A 368 -9.85 -1.13 8.63
CA LYS A 368 -8.58 -1.47 9.27
C LYS A 368 -7.80 -2.47 8.43
N LEU A 369 -6.53 -2.65 8.76
CA LEU A 369 -5.66 -3.65 8.15
C LEU A 369 -5.85 -4.99 8.85
N TYR A 370 -6.34 -5.97 8.13
CA TYR A 370 -6.54 -7.31 8.65
C TYR A 370 -5.25 -8.11 8.53
N THR A 371 -4.93 -8.86 9.58
CA THR A 371 -3.81 -9.81 9.55
C THR A 371 -4.23 -11.12 8.90
N PHE A 372 -3.40 -11.59 7.98
CA PHE A 372 -3.53 -12.86 7.29
C PHE A 372 -2.33 -13.74 7.63
N LEU A 373 -2.61 -15.00 7.98
CA LEU A 373 -1.60 -16.00 8.28
C LEU A 373 -1.52 -17.04 7.17
N CYS A 374 -0.31 -17.38 6.70
CA CYS A 374 -0.10 -18.43 5.72
C CYS A 374 -0.25 -19.83 6.34
N PHE A 375 -0.75 -20.79 5.57
CA PHE A 375 -0.70 -22.20 5.96
C PHE A 375 0.74 -22.73 5.89
N ASP A 376 1.22 -23.34 6.98
CA ASP A 376 2.45 -24.14 6.94
C ASP A 376 2.19 -25.41 6.11
N GLY A 377 2.59 -25.39 4.83
CA GLY A 377 2.39 -26.50 3.89
C GLY A 377 3.02 -27.83 4.34
N LYS A 378 3.92 -27.81 5.33
CA LYS A 378 4.52 -29.01 5.93
C LYS A 378 3.49 -29.85 6.71
N VAL A 379 2.47 -29.21 7.29
CA VAL A 379 1.45 -29.88 8.12
C VAL A 379 0.36 -30.50 7.25
N VAL A 380 0.05 -29.87 6.11
CA VAL A 380 -1.02 -30.29 5.18
C VAL A 380 -0.74 -31.64 4.49
N SER A 381 0.53 -32.02 4.29
CA SER A 381 0.87 -33.31 3.67
C SER A 381 0.52 -34.50 4.56
N ASN A 382 0.85 -34.42 5.85
CA ASN A 382 0.58 -35.50 6.81
C ASN A 382 -0.88 -35.44 7.32
N ASP A 383 -1.45 -34.25 7.43
CA ASP A 383 -2.82 -34.09 7.90
C ASP A 383 -3.86 -34.52 6.86
N ARG A 384 -3.64 -34.35 5.55
CA ARG A 384 -4.57 -34.91 4.54
C ARG A 384 -4.66 -36.44 4.63
N ILE A 385 -3.56 -37.10 4.98
CA ILE A 385 -3.52 -38.54 5.21
C ILE A 385 -4.23 -38.86 6.52
N ARG A 386 -3.97 -38.12 7.61
CA ARG A 386 -4.62 -38.30 8.92
C ARG A 386 -6.14 -38.05 8.86
N PHE A 387 -6.58 -36.99 8.18
CA PHE A 387 -7.97 -36.63 7.96
C PHE A 387 -8.71 -37.63 7.06
N ARG A 388 -8.01 -38.43 6.25
CA ARG A 388 -8.61 -39.54 5.49
C ARG A 388 -8.55 -40.87 6.25
N MET A 389 -7.45 -41.14 6.95
CA MET A 389 -7.24 -42.40 7.66
C MET A 389 -8.11 -42.53 8.90
N TYR A 390 -8.37 -41.43 9.60
CA TYR A 390 -9.24 -41.41 10.78
C TYR A 390 -10.69 -41.80 10.46
N PRO A 391 -11.42 -41.17 9.50
CA PRO A 391 -12.77 -41.60 9.15
C PRO A 391 -12.81 -43.02 8.56
N VAL A 392 -11.79 -43.45 7.84
CA VAL A 392 -11.68 -44.85 7.35
C VAL A 392 -11.57 -45.83 8.52
N GLY A 393 -10.73 -45.54 9.52
CA GLY A 393 -10.60 -46.36 10.73
C GLY A 393 -11.88 -46.40 11.57
N LEU A 394 -12.62 -45.27 11.65
CA LEU A 394 -13.93 -45.22 12.29
C LEU A 394 -14.95 -46.10 11.55
N LEU A 395 -14.99 -46.06 10.22
CA LEU A 395 -15.91 -46.89 9.42
C LEU A 395 -15.61 -48.39 9.55
N ILE A 396 -14.33 -48.78 9.53
CA ILE A 396 -13.92 -50.17 9.77
C ILE A 396 -14.37 -50.63 11.17
N SER A 397 -14.21 -49.78 12.18
CA SER A 397 -14.68 -50.07 13.55
C SER A 397 -16.21 -50.24 13.60
N CYS A 398 -16.96 -49.41 12.86
CA CYS A 398 -18.41 -49.57 12.72
C CYS A 398 -18.79 -50.94 12.14
N CYS A 399 -18.06 -51.44 11.13
CA CYS A 399 -18.29 -52.78 10.58
C CYS A 399 -18.13 -53.88 11.64
N PHE A 400 -17.08 -53.80 12.47
CA PHE A 400 -16.87 -54.76 13.57
C PHE A 400 -17.97 -54.69 14.63
N TYR A 401 -18.44 -53.50 14.98
CA TYR A 401 -19.57 -53.33 15.90
C TYR A 401 -20.88 -53.92 15.33
N VAL A 402 -21.14 -53.77 14.02
CA VAL A 402 -22.30 -54.42 13.36
C VAL A 402 -22.20 -55.94 13.41
N ILE A 403 -21.03 -56.51 13.11
CA ILE A 403 -20.81 -57.96 13.19
C ILE A 403 -21.02 -58.44 14.63
N THR A 404 -20.52 -57.70 15.62
CA THR A 404 -20.70 -58.02 17.04
C THR A 404 -22.19 -58.00 17.41
N LEU A 405 -22.95 -56.98 17.00
CA LEU A 405 -24.40 -56.95 17.22
C LEU A 405 -25.10 -58.16 16.57
N LEU A 406 -24.73 -58.53 15.34
CA LEU A 406 -25.31 -59.69 14.66
C LEU A 406 -25.05 -61.00 15.42
N VAL A 407 -23.82 -61.24 15.87
CA VAL A 407 -23.48 -62.46 16.63
C VAL A 407 -24.26 -62.53 17.96
N TYR A 408 -24.30 -61.42 18.70
CA TYR A 408 -24.98 -61.37 20.01
C TYR A 408 -26.52 -61.42 19.91
N THR A 409 -27.09 -61.01 18.78
CA THR A 409 -28.55 -61.05 18.54
C THR A 409 -29.03 -62.38 17.95
N THR A 410 -28.20 -63.06 17.15
CA THR A 410 -28.53 -64.34 16.51
C THR A 410 -28.37 -65.54 17.43
N ILE A 411 -27.41 -65.53 18.36
CA ILE A 411 -27.19 -66.66 19.26
C ILE A 411 -28.07 -66.52 20.51
N GLU A 412 -29.14 -67.30 20.57
CA GLU A 412 -30.11 -67.26 21.68
C GLU A 412 -29.49 -67.54 23.06
N LYS A 413 -28.46 -68.39 23.11
CA LYS A 413 -27.70 -68.72 24.34
C LYS A 413 -26.92 -67.54 24.93
N LEU A 414 -26.66 -66.50 24.14
CA LEU A 414 -25.89 -65.30 24.55
C LEU A 414 -26.79 -64.13 24.99
N ARG A 415 -28.12 -64.26 24.90
CA ARG A 415 -29.11 -63.22 25.29
C ARG A 415 -29.39 -63.17 26.81
N ASN A 416 -28.40 -63.56 27.62
CA ASN A 416 -28.45 -63.47 29.08
C ASN A 416 -28.36 -62.00 29.54
N LEU A 417 -28.60 -61.74 30.83
CA LEU A 417 -28.55 -60.38 31.39
C LEU A 417 -27.24 -59.61 31.02
N PRO A 418 -26.04 -60.23 31.08
CA PRO A 418 -24.81 -59.57 30.63
C PRO A 418 -24.77 -59.30 29.11
N GLY A 419 -25.34 -60.20 28.30
CA GLY A 419 -25.41 -60.04 26.85
C GLY A 419 -26.31 -58.89 26.42
N LYS A 420 -27.41 -58.64 27.14
CA LYS A 420 -28.31 -57.49 26.86
C LYS A 420 -27.63 -56.14 27.15
N ILE A 421 -26.84 -56.06 28.22
CA ILE A 421 -26.06 -54.85 28.55
C ILE A 421 -25.02 -54.60 27.44
N LEU A 422 -24.34 -55.65 26.99
CA LEU A 422 -23.34 -55.54 25.93
C LEU A 422 -23.95 -55.11 24.57
N ILE A 423 -25.12 -55.63 24.20
CA ILE A 423 -25.83 -55.21 22.98
C ILE A 423 -26.17 -53.71 23.04
N CYS A 424 -26.64 -53.22 24.19
CA CYS A 424 -26.96 -51.80 24.38
C CYS A 424 -25.70 -50.92 24.23
N LEU A 425 -24.59 -51.32 24.88
CA LEU A 425 -23.31 -50.61 24.83
C LEU A 425 -22.71 -50.58 23.42
N VAL A 426 -22.69 -51.71 22.73
CA VAL A 426 -22.13 -51.79 21.36
C VAL A 426 -23.00 -51.01 20.38
N SER A 427 -24.32 -50.99 20.59
CA SER A 427 -25.22 -50.19 19.76
C SER A 427 -24.98 -48.69 19.95
N SER A 428 -24.81 -48.19 21.18
CA SER A 428 -24.56 -46.77 21.42
C SER A 428 -23.20 -46.33 20.85
N LEU A 429 -22.17 -47.18 20.98
CA LEU A 429 -20.87 -46.97 20.36
C LEU A 429 -20.97 -46.93 18.83
N LEU A 430 -21.66 -47.88 18.19
CA LEU A 430 -21.84 -47.89 16.74
C LEU A 430 -22.41 -46.56 16.21
N PHE A 431 -23.45 -46.02 16.85
CA PHE A 431 -24.06 -44.76 16.43
C PHE A 431 -23.14 -43.55 16.68
N ALA A 432 -22.41 -43.53 17.80
CA ALA A 432 -21.45 -42.46 18.08
C ALA A 432 -20.32 -42.44 17.03
N TYR A 433 -19.73 -43.59 16.73
CA TYR A 433 -18.65 -43.72 15.75
C TYR A 433 -19.13 -43.40 14.33
N LEU A 434 -20.35 -43.83 13.96
CA LEU A 434 -20.95 -43.53 12.66
C LEU A 434 -21.29 -42.04 12.51
N GLY A 435 -21.80 -41.39 13.57
CA GLY A 435 -22.06 -39.95 13.59
C GLY A 435 -20.79 -39.12 13.40
N ILE A 436 -19.70 -39.49 14.08
CA ILE A 436 -18.40 -38.83 13.90
C ILE A 436 -17.86 -39.04 12.48
N ALA A 437 -17.93 -40.25 11.94
CA ALA A 437 -17.45 -40.55 10.58
C ALA A 437 -18.22 -39.78 9.50
N LEU A 438 -19.55 -39.72 9.59
CA LEU A 438 -20.39 -38.97 8.65
C LEU A 438 -20.15 -37.46 8.73
N GLY A 439 -20.00 -36.91 9.95
CA GLY A 439 -19.70 -35.49 10.15
C GLY A 439 -18.36 -35.06 9.56
N GLN A 440 -17.40 -35.97 9.45
CA GLN A 440 -16.10 -35.69 8.82
C GLN A 440 -16.09 -35.89 7.29
N LEU A 441 -16.93 -36.78 6.76
CA LEU A 441 -17.00 -37.08 5.33
C LEU A 441 -17.93 -36.15 4.54
N LEU A 442 -18.93 -35.57 5.19
CA LEU A 442 -19.89 -34.63 4.61
C LEU A 442 -19.67 -33.24 5.23
N PRO A 443 -18.72 -32.43 4.74
CA PRO A 443 -18.63 -31.03 5.14
C PRO A 443 -19.86 -30.30 4.60
N THR A 444 -20.87 -30.10 5.44
CA THR A 444 -22.07 -29.34 5.07
C THR A 444 -21.70 -27.87 4.92
N SER A 445 -21.99 -27.30 3.75
CA SER A 445 -22.01 -25.85 3.58
C SER A 445 -23.14 -25.30 4.45
N ASN A 446 -22.80 -24.42 5.41
CA ASN A 446 -23.69 -23.63 6.26
C ASN A 446 -25.14 -23.54 5.75
N ASN A 447 -25.98 -24.51 6.14
CA ASN A 447 -27.43 -24.45 6.12
C ASN A 447 -27.94 -25.57 7.06
N ASP A 448 -28.25 -25.17 8.29
CA ASP A 448 -29.25 -25.70 9.24
C ASP A 448 -29.43 -27.22 9.46
N ILE A 449 -28.51 -28.08 9.03
CA ILE A 449 -28.63 -29.52 9.27
C ILE A 449 -27.65 -29.93 10.38
N CYS A 450 -28.12 -29.85 11.63
CA CYS A 450 -27.52 -30.61 12.72
C CYS A 450 -27.94 -32.07 12.59
N PHE A 451 -26.98 -32.98 12.42
CA PHE A 451 -27.21 -34.43 12.46
C PHE A 451 -27.58 -34.86 13.90
N MET A 452 -28.85 -34.71 14.26
CA MET A 452 -29.41 -35.32 15.46
C MET A 452 -29.65 -36.80 15.19
N SER A 453 -28.70 -37.65 15.58
CA SER A 453 -28.93 -39.10 15.63
C SER A 453 -29.83 -39.41 16.82
N VAL A 454 -31.16 -39.33 16.63
CA VAL A 454 -32.15 -39.68 17.66
C VAL A 454 -32.41 -41.17 17.62
N MET A 455 -32.17 -41.85 18.74
CA MET A 455 -32.50 -43.26 18.91
C MET A 455 -33.89 -43.40 19.53
N LYS A 456 -34.84 -44.01 18.82
CA LYS A 456 -36.13 -44.43 19.39
C LYS A 456 -36.15 -45.96 19.46
N PHE A 457 -35.79 -46.52 20.61
CA PHE A 457 -35.96 -47.95 20.86
C PHE A 457 -37.42 -48.23 21.21
N SER A 458 -38.14 -48.91 20.32
CA SER A 458 -39.47 -49.47 20.62
C SER A 458 -39.29 -50.79 21.37
N GLY A 459 -39.14 -50.70 22.69
CA GLY A 459 -39.18 -51.83 23.61
C GLY A 459 -40.27 -51.58 24.65
N ARG A 460 -41.31 -52.41 24.65
CA ARG A 460 -42.43 -52.36 25.60
C ARG A 460 -41.92 -52.81 26.98
N ASN A 461 -41.32 -51.89 27.74
CA ASN A 461 -41.34 -51.77 29.21
C ASN A 461 -40.28 -50.77 29.69
N ASN A 462 -40.73 -49.87 30.57
CA ASN A 462 -40.07 -48.74 31.24
C ASN A 462 -38.54 -48.83 31.42
N GLY A 463 -37.86 -47.89 30.77
CA GLY A 463 -36.46 -47.51 31.01
C GLY A 463 -36.16 -46.22 30.24
N MET A 464 -36.36 -45.07 30.89
CA MET A 464 -36.26 -43.75 30.28
C MET A 464 -34.79 -43.30 30.26
N CYS A 465 -34.16 -43.27 29.09
CA CYS A 465 -32.98 -42.43 28.86
C CYS A 465 -33.44 -41.19 28.10
N ALA A 466 -33.70 -40.10 28.84
CA ALA A 466 -33.93 -38.80 28.25
C ALA A 466 -32.59 -38.15 27.93
N PHE A 467 -32.42 -37.64 26.71
CA PHE A 467 -31.35 -36.70 26.38
C PHE A 467 -31.98 -35.39 25.90
N THR A 468 -31.66 -34.32 26.62
CA THR A 468 -32.16 -32.96 26.46
C THR A 468 -31.49 -32.25 25.28
N LYS A 469 -32.27 -31.35 24.68
CA LYS A 469 -31.87 -30.39 23.65
C LYS A 469 -30.84 -29.42 24.25
N PHE A 470 -29.61 -29.38 23.72
CA PHE A 470 -28.62 -28.38 24.11
C PHE A 470 -28.52 -27.29 23.03
N SER A 471 -28.95 -26.08 23.39
CA SER A 471 -28.84 -24.86 22.59
C SER A 471 -28.01 -23.83 23.36
N ASN A 472 -26.68 -23.94 23.33
CA ASN A 472 -25.73 -22.81 23.37
C ASN A 472 -24.25 -23.28 23.42
N PRO A 473 -23.31 -22.60 22.73
CA PRO A 473 -21.92 -23.05 22.57
C PRO A 473 -20.96 -22.53 23.65
N LYS A 474 -21.41 -22.38 24.90
CA LYS A 474 -20.57 -21.93 26.03
C LYS A 474 -20.72 -22.85 27.24
N GLN A 475 -20.22 -24.08 27.12
CA GLN A 475 -19.79 -24.94 28.24
C GLN A 475 -19.23 -26.23 27.64
N LYS A 476 -17.98 -26.16 27.18
CA LYS A 476 -17.29 -27.29 26.55
C LYS A 476 -15.99 -27.48 27.32
N ILE A 477 -15.95 -28.51 28.18
CA ILE A 477 -14.79 -29.38 28.53
C ILE A 477 -14.87 -29.96 29.96
N GLU A 478 -15.67 -29.45 30.90
CA GLU A 478 -15.70 -30.03 32.27
C GLU A 478 -16.65 -31.23 32.49
N ASN A 479 -17.64 -31.47 31.63
CA ASN A 479 -18.66 -32.49 31.90
C ASN A 479 -18.38 -33.88 31.28
N ILE A 480 -17.20 -34.14 30.73
CA ILE A 480 -16.87 -35.47 30.18
C ILE A 480 -16.39 -36.44 31.28
N PHE A 481 -15.95 -35.95 32.46
CA PHE A 481 -15.45 -36.82 33.53
C PHE A 481 -16.48 -37.24 34.59
N ALA A 482 -17.71 -36.70 34.57
CA ALA A 482 -18.72 -37.00 35.59
C ALA A 482 -19.61 -38.23 35.29
N PHE A 483 -19.40 -38.91 34.15
CA PHE A 483 -20.22 -40.06 33.74
C PHE A 483 -19.48 -41.41 33.77
N ILE A 484 -18.26 -41.44 34.30
CA ILE A 484 -17.53 -42.67 34.62
C ILE A 484 -17.11 -42.60 36.10
N SER A 485 -18.08 -42.74 36.99
CA SER A 485 -17.92 -43.21 38.36
C SER A 485 -19.21 -43.87 38.81
#